data_AF-A0A538AFC0-F1
#
_entry.id   AF-A0A538AFC0-F1
#
_cell.length_a   1.000
_cell.length_b   1.000
_cell.length_c   1.000
_cell.angle_alpha   90.00
_cell.angle_beta   90.00
_cell.angle_gamma   90.00
#
_symmetry.space_group_name_H-M   'P 1'
#
loop_
_entity.id
_entity.type
_entity.pdbx_description
1 polymer ?
#
loop_
_entity_poly.entity_id
_entity_poly.type
_entity_poly.pdbx_seq_one_letter_code
_entity_poly.pdbx_strand_id
1 'polypeptide(L)'
;DCSDESVAVLNYKVVFVDWQDVFGGATGVVIEKAAFPNENTQAKVDLSKEMQDSIPFSGGPWKLQSWSKDQTVLVRNDAYWGHKPYLDQVTIVPRTDAATE
;
A
#
# COMPACT_ATOMS: atom_id res chain seq x y z
N ASP A 1 15.64 9.34 -15.13
CA ASP A 1 14.97 9.78 -16.37
C ASP A 1 13.62 10.47 -16.13
N CYS A 2 13.27 10.78 -14.88
CA CYS A 2 12.09 11.58 -14.58
C CYS A 2 12.47 13.07 -14.56
N SER A 3 11.98 13.85 -15.52
CA SER A 3 12.22 15.30 -15.59
C SER A 3 11.29 16.12 -14.69
N ASP A 4 10.22 15.50 -14.19
CA ASP A 4 9.24 16.09 -13.26
C ASP A 4 8.72 14.99 -12.32
N GLU A 5 9.00 15.12 -11.03
CA GLU A 5 8.65 14.15 -9.98
C GLU A 5 7.14 13.96 -9.77
N SER A 6 6.31 14.88 -10.28
CA SER A 6 4.86 14.83 -10.18
C SER A 6 4.18 14.15 -11.38
N VAL A 7 4.95 13.74 -12.40
CA VAL A 7 4.43 13.21 -13.66
C VAL A 7 4.96 11.80 -13.94
N ALA A 8 4.04 10.84 -14.04
CA ALA A 8 4.33 9.50 -14.54
C ALA A 8 3.83 9.36 -15.99
N VAL A 9 4.67 8.79 -16.87
CA VAL A 9 4.33 8.54 -18.28
C VAL A 9 4.39 7.04 -18.56
N LEU A 10 3.30 6.47 -19.08
CA LEU A 10 3.23 5.07 -19.49
C LEU A 10 3.13 4.96 -21.01
N ASN A 11 4.02 4.16 -21.60
CA ASN A 11 4.04 3.90 -23.03
C ASN A 11 3.66 2.44 -23.28
N TYR A 12 2.50 2.22 -23.91
CA TYR A 12 2.02 0.89 -24.28
C TYR A 12 2.43 0.56 -25.72
N LYS A 13 2.80 -0.70 -25.98
CA LYS A 13 3.18 -1.16 -27.33
C LYS A 13 1.98 -1.31 -28.28
N VAL A 14 0.78 -1.44 -27.72
CA VAL A 14 -0.49 -1.59 -28.43
C VAL A 14 -1.57 -0.80 -27.69
N VAL A 15 -2.69 -0.54 -28.36
CA VAL A 15 -3.85 0.08 -27.70
C VAL A 15 -4.32 -0.84 -26.58
N PHE A 16 -4.34 -0.32 -25.36
CA PHE A 16 -4.84 -1.01 -24.17
C PHE A 16 -5.92 -0.15 -23.53
N VAL A 17 -7.19 -0.52 -23.70
CA VAL A 17 -8.34 0.30 -23.33
C VAL A 17 -8.61 0.32 -21.82
N ASP A 18 -8.15 -0.71 -21.11
CA ASP A 18 -8.35 -0.87 -19.66
C ASP A 18 -7.15 -0.35 -18.86
N TRP A 19 -6.33 0.55 -19.43
CA TRP A 19 -5.12 1.04 -18.76
C TRP A 19 -5.43 1.75 -17.44
N GLN A 20 -6.59 2.39 -17.33
CA GLN A 20 -7.03 3.07 -16.12
C GLN A 20 -7.21 2.08 -14.96
N ASP A 21 -7.67 0.85 -15.23
CA ASP A 21 -7.90 -0.16 -14.20
C ASP A 21 -6.60 -0.67 -13.57
N VAL A 22 -5.47 -0.56 -14.28
CA VAL A 22 -4.15 -0.88 -13.70
C VAL A 22 -3.83 0.03 -12.51
N PHE A 23 -4.34 1.27 -12.54
CA PHE A 23 -4.14 2.29 -11.52
C PHE A 23 -5.44 2.64 -10.77
N GLY A 24 -6.51 1.91 -11.07
CA GLY A 24 -7.86 2.14 -10.55
C GLY A 24 -8.27 1.02 -9.57
N GLY A 25 -9.18 1.35 -8.65
CA GLY A 25 -9.78 0.36 -7.76
C GLY A 25 -9.02 0.09 -6.46
N ALA A 26 -9.47 -0.94 -5.72
CA ALA A 26 -8.99 -1.24 -4.36
C ALA A 26 -7.54 -1.74 -4.28
N THR A 27 -6.95 -2.14 -5.41
CA THR A 27 -5.60 -2.72 -5.51
C THR A 27 -4.68 -1.94 -6.45
N GLY A 28 -5.18 -0.91 -7.12
CA GLY A 28 -4.42 -0.05 -8.04
C GLY A 28 -3.60 0.98 -7.27
N VAL A 29 -2.56 0.54 -6.55
CA VAL A 29 -1.65 1.43 -5.82
C VAL A 29 -0.30 1.50 -6.50
N VAL A 30 0.23 2.72 -6.61
CA VAL A 30 1.63 2.95 -6.97
C VAL A 30 2.43 2.96 -5.68
N ILE A 31 3.45 2.10 -5.60
CA ILE A 31 4.29 1.98 -4.42
C ILE A 31 5.61 2.73 -4.64
N GLU A 32 6.07 3.42 -3.61
CA GLU A 32 7.33 4.15 -3.62
C GLU A 32 8.52 3.19 -3.83
N LYS A 33 9.26 3.40 -4.92
CA LYS A 33 10.43 2.60 -5.28
C LYS A 33 11.52 2.59 -4.20
N ALA A 34 11.69 3.70 -3.47
CA ALA A 34 12.71 3.83 -2.43
C ALA A 34 12.51 2.87 -1.26
N ALA A 35 11.28 2.37 -1.05
CA ALA A 35 10.99 1.37 -0.03
C ALA A 35 11.62 -0.01 -0.32
N PHE A 36 12.10 -0.25 -1.55
CA PHE A 36 12.68 -1.53 -1.98
C PHE A 36 14.11 -1.36 -2.52
N PRO A 37 15.09 -1.02 -1.66
CA PRO A 37 16.44 -0.70 -2.11
C PRO A 37 17.15 -1.85 -2.83
N ASN A 38 16.85 -3.11 -2.48
CA ASN A 38 17.44 -4.29 -3.11
C ASN A 38 16.86 -4.59 -4.52
N GLU A 39 15.66 -4.08 -4.79
CA GLU A 39 14.92 -4.30 -6.02
C GLU A 39 15.04 -3.13 -6.99
N ASN A 40 15.50 -1.96 -6.49
CA ASN A 40 15.42 -0.70 -7.21
C ASN A 40 16.37 -0.60 -8.44
N THR A 41 17.38 -1.46 -8.54
CA THR A 41 18.31 -1.55 -9.68
C THR A 41 17.98 -2.71 -10.62
N GLN A 42 17.01 -3.56 -10.29
CA GLN A 42 16.72 -4.75 -11.07
C GLN A 42 15.89 -4.41 -12.31
N ALA A 43 16.24 -5.01 -13.45
CA ALA A 43 15.48 -4.86 -14.70
C ALA A 43 14.08 -5.49 -14.60
N LYS A 44 13.93 -6.49 -13.73
CA LYS A 44 12.66 -7.12 -13.38
C LYS A 44 12.58 -7.19 -11.86
N VAL A 45 11.79 -6.29 -11.28
CA VAL A 45 11.53 -6.22 -9.83
C VAL A 45 10.83 -7.50 -9.36
N ASP A 46 11.30 -8.09 -8.25
CA ASP A 46 10.66 -9.23 -7.59
C ASP A 46 10.35 -8.90 -6.12
N LEU A 47 9.09 -8.56 -5.84
CA LEU A 47 8.63 -8.25 -4.48
C LEU A 47 8.11 -9.49 -3.73
N SER A 48 8.27 -10.71 -4.26
CA SER A 48 7.64 -11.92 -3.69
C SER A 48 8.10 -12.24 -2.26
N LYS A 49 9.26 -11.73 -1.86
CA LYS A 49 9.84 -11.90 -0.51
C LYS A 49 9.77 -10.64 0.33
N GLU A 50 9.25 -9.55 -0.21
CA GLU A 50 9.11 -8.29 0.51
C GLU A 50 7.82 -8.30 1.33
N MET A 51 7.82 -7.50 2.41
CA MET A 51 6.63 -7.18 3.22
C MET A 51 5.81 -8.37 3.74
N GLN A 52 6.45 -9.52 4.01
CA GLN A 52 5.74 -10.73 4.45
C GLN A 52 5.03 -10.56 5.81
N ASP A 53 5.65 -9.79 6.71
CA ASP A 53 5.16 -9.60 8.09
C ASP A 53 4.90 -8.13 8.43
N SER A 54 5.28 -7.18 7.57
CA SER A 54 5.14 -5.74 7.81
C SER A 54 5.17 -4.92 6.53
N ILE A 55 4.43 -3.81 6.51
CA ILE A 55 4.44 -2.81 5.45
C ILE A 55 4.86 -1.48 6.08
N PRO A 56 6.08 -0.97 5.82
CA PRO A 56 6.65 0.17 6.54
C PRO A 56 6.18 1.55 6.04
N PHE A 57 5.33 1.59 5.01
CA PHE A 57 4.84 2.81 4.38
C PHE A 57 3.32 2.76 4.20
N SER A 58 2.71 3.92 3.93
CA SER A 58 1.29 4.00 3.58
C SER A 58 0.97 5.29 2.84
N GLY A 59 0.29 5.16 1.70
CA GLY A 59 -0.37 6.28 1.02
C GLY A 59 -1.79 6.55 1.53
N GLY A 60 -2.29 5.70 2.45
CA GLY A 60 -3.65 5.76 2.98
C GLY A 60 -3.75 6.44 4.35
N PRO A 61 -4.96 6.48 4.94
CA PRO A 61 -5.24 7.14 6.22
C PRO A 61 -4.64 6.45 7.45
N TRP A 62 -4.14 5.22 7.29
CA TRP A 62 -3.63 4.36 8.37
C TRP A 62 -2.22 3.87 8.05
N LYS A 63 -1.36 3.79 9.07
CA LYS A 63 -0.05 3.13 9.01
C LYS A 63 -0.10 1.84 9.82
N LEU A 64 0.55 0.78 9.33
CA LEU A 64 0.74 -0.43 10.12
C LEU A 64 1.72 -0.13 11.26
N GLN A 65 1.29 -0.35 12.51
CA GLN A 65 2.16 -0.26 13.67
C GLN A 65 2.71 -1.64 14.06
N SER A 66 1.86 -2.67 14.07
CA SER A 66 2.27 -4.04 14.31
C SER A 66 1.29 -5.05 13.72
N TRP A 67 1.79 -6.25 13.44
CA TRP A 67 1.00 -7.37 12.94
C TRP A 67 1.44 -8.68 13.60
N SER A 68 0.46 -9.52 13.89
CA SER A 68 0.61 -10.94 14.20
C SER A 68 -0.64 -11.68 13.74
N LYS A 69 -0.62 -13.03 13.81
CA LYS A 69 -1.81 -13.84 13.52
C LYS A 69 -2.99 -13.56 14.48
N ASP A 70 -2.71 -12.98 15.64
CA ASP A 70 -3.71 -12.70 16.67
C ASP A 70 -4.21 -11.26 16.64
N GLN A 71 -3.51 -10.36 15.96
CA GLN A 71 -3.79 -8.92 16.03
C GLN A 71 -3.13 -8.11 14.90
N THR A 72 -3.85 -7.11 14.41
CA THR A 72 -3.28 -6.02 13.61
C THR A 72 -3.51 -4.69 14.32
N VAL A 73 -2.45 -3.89 14.50
CA VAL A 73 -2.54 -2.52 15.02
C VAL A 73 -2.23 -1.53 13.93
N LEU A 74 -3.17 -0.62 13.68
CA LEU A 74 -3.04 0.49 12.76
C LEU A 74 -3.06 1.80 13.54
N VAL A 75 -2.15 2.71 13.24
CA VAL A 75 -2.15 4.08 13.80
C VAL A 75 -2.48 5.09 12.73
N ARG A 76 -3.07 6.22 13.11
CA ARG A 76 -3.41 7.29 12.18
C ARG A 76 -2.18 7.72 11.37
N ASN A 77 -2.36 7.91 10.07
CA ASN A 77 -1.38 8.56 9.22
C ASN A 77 -1.60 10.07 9.23
N ASP A 78 -0.88 10.81 10.08
CA ASP A 78 -1.00 12.27 10.15
C ASP A 78 -0.54 12.98 8.85
N ALA A 79 0.24 12.29 8.01
CA ALA A 79 0.65 12.78 6.69
C ALA A 79 -0.36 12.44 5.58
N TYR A 80 -1.50 11.80 5.89
CA TYR A 80 -2.50 11.49 4.87
C TYR A 80 -3.06 12.76 4.24
N TRP A 81 -3.03 12.78 2.90
CA TRP A 81 -3.41 13.92 2.07
C TRP A 81 -4.92 14.18 2.05
N GLY A 82 -5.74 13.17 2.35
CA GLY A 82 -7.19 13.26 2.38
C GLY A 82 -7.77 13.57 3.77
N HIS A 83 -9.02 13.16 3.98
CA HIS A 83 -9.66 13.27 5.29
C HIS A 83 -8.98 12.34 6.31
N LYS A 84 -8.41 12.93 7.35
CA LYS A 84 -7.73 12.20 8.41
C LYS A 84 -8.73 11.46 9.29
N PRO A 85 -8.43 10.22 9.74
CA PRO A 85 -9.25 9.53 10.73
C PRO A 85 -9.43 10.33 12.01
N TYR A 86 -10.64 10.26 12.58
CA TYR A 86 -10.91 10.80 13.91
C TYR A 86 -10.24 9.98 15.02
N LEU A 87 -10.06 8.69 14.79
CA LEU A 87 -9.43 7.77 15.73
C LEU A 87 -7.90 7.84 15.62
N ASP A 88 -7.20 7.75 16.75
CA ASP A 88 -5.73 7.69 16.78
C ASP A 88 -5.20 6.29 16.41
N GLN A 89 -5.96 5.25 16.74
CA GLN A 89 -5.57 3.85 16.54
C GLN A 89 -6.79 2.97 16.25
N VAL A 90 -6.58 1.93 15.43
CA VAL A 90 -7.51 0.81 15.25
C VAL A 90 -6.76 -0.49 15.56
N THR A 91 -7.34 -1.31 16.41
CA THR A 91 -6.85 -2.66 16.69
C THR A 91 -7.85 -3.66 16.15
N ILE A 92 -7.42 -4.48 15.19
CA ILE A 92 -8.21 -5.55 14.59
C ILE A 92 -7.78 -6.86 15.24
N VAL A 93 -8.72 -7.60 15.83
CA VAL A 93 -8.47 -8.88 16.50
C VAL A 93 -9.35 -9.94 15.83
N PRO A 94 -8.78 -11.02 15.27
CA PRO A 94 -9.56 -12.14 14.77
C PRO A 94 -10.37 -12.77 15.91
N ARG A 95 -11.64 -13.07 15.67
CA ARG A 95 -12.51 -13.78 16.60
C ARG A 95 -13.02 -15.03 15.90
N THR A 96 -12.86 -16.19 16.53
CA THR A 96 -13.55 -17.42 16.12
C THR A 96 -14.84 -17.54 16.92
N ASP A 97 -15.94 -17.69 16.20
CA ASP A 97 -17.34 -17.65 16.65
C ASP A 97 -17.86 -16.31 17.21
N ALA A 98 -18.94 -15.83 16.58
CA ALA A 98 -19.85 -14.89 17.22
C ALA A 98 -20.72 -15.72 18.15
N ALA A 99 -20.54 -15.58 19.47
CA ALA A 99 -21.65 -15.90 20.36
C ALA A 99 -22.80 -14.97 19.94
N THR A 100 -23.84 -15.54 19.33
CA THR A 100 -25.08 -14.84 19.02
C THR A 100 -25.53 -14.12 20.29
N GLU A 101 -25.62 -12.80 20.22
CA GLU A 101 -26.26 -11.98 21.27
C GLU A 101 -27.74 -12.34 21.42
#